data_AF-A0A8J7WPA9-F1
#
_entry.id   AF-A0A8J7WPA9-F1
#
_cell.length_a   1.000
_cell.length_b   1.000
_cell.length_c   1.000
_cell.angle_alpha   90.00
_cell.angle_beta   90.00
_cell.angle_gamma   90.00
#
_symmetry.space_group_name_H-M   'P 1'
#
loop_
_entity.id
_entity.type
_entity.pdbx_description
1 polymer ?
#
loop_
_entity_poly.entity_id
_entity_poly.type
_entity_poly.pdbx_seq_one_letter_code
_entity_poly.pdbx_strand_id
1 'polypeptide(L)'
;MNLWEQELAPYNAALEQLTAPERLSIAVSALDWTLRHLPSPSPIEPEARAWIDAAMQVCRDAAAAGAPGATLPDQLSDAYEDIDQDVEDIGTGQLLMGVSACGDFDVLTAKSAFAILYSCYTAFQNWEGLEEASIEQEAANARCLEVIALHKQLIDQAAG
;
A
#
# COMPACT_ATOMS: atom_id res chain seq x y z
N MET A 1 -2.40 15.43 10.15
CA MET A 1 -2.82 15.53 8.75
C MET A 1 -1.58 15.83 7.94
N ASN A 2 -1.10 14.86 7.18
CA ASN A 2 0.06 15.01 6.30
C ASN A 2 -0.37 15.46 4.88
N LEU A 3 0.58 15.71 3.98
CA LEU A 3 0.27 16.17 2.62
C LEU A 3 -0.62 15.17 1.88
N TRP A 4 -0.35 13.87 2.02
CA TRP A 4 -1.13 12.84 1.33
C TRP A 4 -2.60 12.85 1.76
N GLU A 5 -2.89 12.93 3.05
CA GLU A 5 -4.26 12.97 3.56
C GLU A 5 -4.99 14.21 3.04
N GLN A 6 -4.31 15.37 2.99
CA GLN A 6 -4.87 16.60 2.42
C GLN A 6 -5.24 16.42 0.94
N GLU A 7 -4.33 15.82 0.16
CA GLU A 7 -4.46 15.69 -1.29
C GLU A 7 -5.43 14.57 -1.73
N LEU A 8 -5.55 13.50 -0.94
CA LEU A 8 -6.40 12.34 -1.24
C LEU A 8 -7.75 12.37 -0.52
N ALA A 9 -7.96 13.24 0.47
CA ALA A 9 -9.27 13.40 1.13
C ALA A 9 -10.45 13.55 0.14
N PRO A 10 -10.36 14.35 -0.95
CA PRO A 10 -11.43 14.47 -1.94
C PRO A 10 -11.74 13.18 -2.71
N TYR A 11 -10.79 12.24 -2.76
CA TYR A 11 -10.91 10.99 -3.50
C TYR A 11 -11.64 9.88 -2.72
N ASN A 12 -11.94 10.09 -1.44
CA ASN A 12 -12.70 9.12 -0.63
C ASN A 12 -14.07 8.78 -1.27
N ALA A 13 -14.80 9.80 -1.72
CA ALA A 13 -16.10 9.59 -2.35
C ALA A 13 -16.00 8.80 -3.67
N ALA A 14 -14.92 8.96 -4.42
CA ALA A 14 -14.68 8.17 -5.62
C ALA A 14 -14.42 6.70 -5.27
N LEU A 15 -13.54 6.42 -4.30
CA LEU A 15 -13.28 5.06 -3.80
C LEU A 15 -14.54 4.36 -3.25
N GLU A 16 -15.45 5.10 -2.62
CA GLU A 16 -16.73 4.56 -2.14
C GLU A 16 -17.66 4.11 -3.27
N GLN A 17 -17.59 4.76 -4.43
CA GLN A 17 -18.40 4.43 -5.61
C GLN A 17 -17.85 3.25 -6.41
N LEU A 18 -16.55 2.95 -6.28
CA LEU A 18 -15.93 1.80 -6.93
C LEU A 18 -16.42 0.47 -6.36
N THR A 19 -16.46 -0.54 -7.22
CA THR A 19 -16.69 -1.92 -6.84
C THR A 19 -15.51 -2.48 -6.05
N ALA A 20 -15.72 -3.56 -5.30
CA ALA A 20 -14.66 -4.18 -4.53
C ALA A 20 -13.48 -4.68 -5.40
N PRO A 21 -13.69 -5.30 -6.57
CA PRO A 21 -12.60 -5.67 -7.48
C PRO A 21 -11.78 -4.47 -7.99
N GLU A 22 -12.42 -3.35 -8.31
CA GLU A 22 -11.71 -2.13 -8.73
C GLU A 22 -10.82 -1.59 -7.61
N ARG A 23 -11.34 -1.56 -6.37
CA ARG A 23 -10.56 -1.17 -5.19
C ARG A 23 -9.37 -2.10 -4.96
N LEU A 24 -9.57 -3.41 -5.11
CA LEU A 24 -8.49 -4.39 -4.98
C LEU A 24 -7.41 -4.18 -6.05
N SER A 25 -7.82 -3.96 -7.30
CA SER A 25 -6.89 -3.65 -8.39
C SER A 25 -6.06 -2.39 -8.12
N ILE A 26 -6.67 -1.33 -7.56
CA ILE A 26 -5.96 -0.11 -7.15
C ILE A 26 -4.95 -0.41 -6.04
N ALA A 27 -5.37 -1.10 -4.98
CA ALA A 27 -4.51 -1.43 -3.84
C ALA A 27 -3.29 -2.25 -4.27
N VAL A 28 -3.50 -3.31 -5.05
CA VAL A 28 -2.42 -4.15 -5.60
C VAL A 28 -1.51 -3.35 -6.51
N SER A 29 -2.04 -2.48 -7.37
CA SER A 29 -1.24 -1.66 -8.28
C SER A 29 -0.33 -0.68 -7.53
N ALA A 30 -0.83 -0.08 -6.45
CA ALA A 30 -0.06 0.84 -5.61
C ALA A 30 1.06 0.11 -4.85
N LEU A 31 0.77 -1.07 -4.28
CA LEU A 31 1.77 -1.91 -3.62
C LEU A 31 2.85 -2.38 -4.61
N ASP A 32 2.46 -2.83 -5.80
CA ASP A 32 3.39 -3.24 -6.87
C ASP A 32 4.26 -2.10 -7.36
N TRP A 33 3.70 -0.89 -7.45
CA TRP A 33 4.50 0.28 -7.80
C TRP A 33 5.50 0.60 -6.69
N THR A 34 5.06 0.57 -5.42
CA THR A 34 5.90 0.84 -4.24
C THR A 34 7.08 -0.12 -4.17
N LEU A 35 6.85 -1.43 -4.34
CA LEU A 35 7.90 -2.45 -4.35
C LEU A 35 8.91 -2.30 -5.50
N ARG A 36 8.50 -1.72 -6.62
CA ARG A 36 9.40 -1.45 -7.75
C ARG A 36 10.22 -0.18 -7.59
N HIS A 37 9.80 0.73 -6.70
CA HIS A 37 10.42 2.03 -6.48
C HIS A 37 11.09 2.14 -5.11
N LEU A 38 11.36 1.01 -4.47
CA LEU A 38 12.16 0.96 -3.24
C LEU A 38 13.49 1.71 -3.44
N PRO A 39 13.98 2.40 -2.39
CA PRO A 39 15.35 2.91 -2.36
C PRO A 39 16.38 1.82 -2.69
N SER A 40 17.53 2.22 -3.23
CA SER A 40 18.66 1.32 -3.51
C SER A 40 19.84 1.68 -2.60
N PRO A 41 20.37 0.75 -1.79
CA PRO A 41 19.96 -0.66 -1.68
C PRO A 41 18.57 -0.83 -1.05
N SER A 42 17.91 -1.95 -1.35
CA SER A 42 16.59 -2.28 -0.81
C SER A 42 16.63 -2.19 0.73
N PRO A 43 15.72 -1.41 1.35
CA PRO A 43 15.66 -1.27 2.80
C PRO A 43 14.90 -2.42 3.47
N ILE A 44 14.47 -3.44 2.71
CA ILE A 44 13.69 -4.57 3.22
C ILE A 44 14.60 -5.77 3.39
N GLU A 45 14.64 -6.32 4.60
CA GLU A 45 15.31 -7.57 4.92
C GLU A 45 14.80 -8.78 4.10
N PRO A 46 15.65 -9.80 3.85
CA PRO A 46 15.31 -10.92 2.98
C PRO A 46 14.06 -11.70 3.39
N GLU A 47 13.82 -11.88 4.69
CA GLU A 47 12.69 -12.65 5.20
C GLU A 47 11.36 -11.90 4.99
N ALA A 48 11.30 -10.64 5.41
CA ALA A 48 10.17 -9.76 5.12
C ALA A 48 9.91 -9.65 3.61
N ARG A 49 10.97 -9.55 2.81
CA ARG A 49 10.86 -9.52 1.35
C ARG A 49 10.24 -10.80 0.79
N ALA A 50 10.68 -11.97 1.26
CA ALA A 50 10.16 -13.25 0.80
C ALA A 50 8.66 -13.40 1.13
N TRP A 51 8.25 -12.97 2.33
CA TRP A 51 6.84 -12.96 2.70
C TRP A 51 6.02 -11.98 1.85
N ILE A 52 6.51 -10.74 1.66
CA ILE A 52 5.84 -9.74 0.83
C ILE A 52 5.64 -10.26 -0.59
N ASP A 53 6.67 -10.84 -1.19
CA ASP A 53 6.58 -11.36 -2.57
C ASP A 53 5.54 -12.50 -2.68
N ALA A 54 5.46 -13.38 -1.67
CA ALA A 54 4.47 -14.46 -1.62
C ALA A 54 3.05 -13.94 -1.42
N ALA A 55 2.83 -13.04 -0.46
CA ALA A 55 1.53 -12.45 -0.18
C ALA A 55 1.03 -11.58 -1.36
N MET A 56 1.92 -10.82 -1.99
CA MET A 56 1.60 -10.05 -3.20
C MET A 56 1.21 -10.95 -4.37
N GLN A 57 1.79 -12.15 -4.50
CA GLN A 57 1.37 -13.08 -5.54
C GLN A 57 -0.11 -13.48 -5.36
N VAL A 58 -0.54 -13.78 -4.14
CA VAL A 58 -1.95 -14.08 -3.82
C VAL A 58 -2.85 -12.89 -4.16
N CYS A 59 -2.45 -11.68 -3.78
CA CYS A 59 -3.24 -10.48 -4.05
C CYS A 59 -3.35 -10.17 -5.55
N ARG A 60 -2.27 -10.36 -6.31
CA ARG A 60 -2.25 -10.23 -7.78
C ARG A 60 -3.16 -11.23 -8.46
N ASP A 61 -3.13 -12.50 -8.03
CA ASP A 61 -3.98 -13.55 -8.59
C ASP A 61 -5.47 -13.26 -8.34
N ALA A 62 -5.82 -12.80 -7.13
CA ALA A 62 -7.17 -12.37 -6.79
C ALA A 62 -7.63 -11.15 -7.62
N ALA A 63 -6.78 -10.13 -7.76
CA ALA A 63 -7.07 -8.96 -8.59
C ALA A 63 -7.27 -9.34 -10.07
N ALA A 64 -6.40 -10.20 -10.61
CA ALA A 64 -6.49 -10.69 -11.99
C ALA A 64 -7.76 -11.52 -12.24
N ALA A 65 -8.25 -12.22 -11.22
CA ALA A 65 -9.52 -12.96 -11.27
C ALA A 65 -10.77 -12.05 -11.13
N GLY A 66 -10.60 -10.75 -10.87
CA GLY A 66 -11.71 -9.84 -10.58
C GLY A 66 -12.41 -10.16 -9.26
N ALA A 67 -11.68 -10.72 -8.30
CA ALA A 67 -12.21 -11.05 -6.98
C ALA A 67 -12.51 -9.78 -6.17
N PRO A 68 -13.53 -9.81 -5.29
CA PRO A 68 -13.86 -8.67 -4.42
C PRO A 68 -12.82 -8.41 -3.33
N GLY A 69 -11.93 -9.36 -3.06
CA GLY A 69 -10.90 -9.31 -2.02
C GLY A 69 -9.88 -10.43 -2.25
N ALA A 70 -8.82 -10.44 -1.44
CA ALA A 70 -7.84 -11.49 -1.41
C ALA A 70 -7.80 -12.11 -0.01
N THR A 71 -7.51 -13.40 0.06
CA THR A 71 -7.40 -14.15 1.32
C THR A 71 -6.03 -14.82 1.34
N LEU A 72 -5.17 -14.40 2.27
CA LEU A 72 -3.89 -15.07 2.48
C LEU A 72 -4.12 -16.50 3.01
N PRO A 73 -3.37 -17.49 2.52
CA PRO A 73 -3.32 -18.81 3.14
C PRO A 73 -2.86 -18.70 4.60
N ASP A 74 -3.41 -19.53 5.48
CA ASP A 74 -3.09 -19.56 6.93
C ASP A 74 -1.58 -19.53 7.19
N GLN A 75 -0.78 -20.24 6.41
CA GLN A 75 0.68 -20.25 6.54
C GLN A 75 1.32 -18.86 6.37
N LEU A 76 0.81 -18.03 5.46
CA LEU A 76 1.30 -16.65 5.29
C LEU A 76 0.75 -15.75 6.40
N SER A 77 -0.50 -15.94 6.81
CA SER A 77 -1.09 -15.18 7.92
C SER A 77 -0.37 -15.44 9.25
N ASP A 78 -0.06 -16.70 9.56
CA ASP A 78 0.67 -17.09 10.76
C ASP A 78 2.11 -16.53 10.75
N ALA A 79 2.78 -16.59 9.59
CA ALA A 79 4.14 -16.07 9.45
C ALA A 79 4.24 -14.55 9.56
N TYR A 80 3.13 -13.81 9.33
CA TYR A 80 3.13 -12.35 9.43
C TYR A 80 3.50 -11.87 10.82
N GLU A 81 2.95 -12.49 11.87
CA GLU A 81 3.16 -12.03 13.25
C GLU A 81 4.62 -12.16 13.69
N ASP A 82 5.29 -13.24 13.28
CA ASP A 82 6.70 -13.47 13.57
C ASP A 82 7.57 -12.43 12.83
N ILE A 83 7.28 -12.18 11.56
CA ILE A 83 8.04 -11.22 10.74
C ILE A 83 7.84 -9.78 11.21
N ASP A 84 6.60 -9.37 11.49
CA ASP A 84 6.29 -8.00 11.91
C ASP A 84 6.94 -7.65 13.27
N GLN A 85 7.14 -8.64 14.15
CA GLN A 85 7.82 -8.44 15.43
C GLN A 85 9.34 -8.25 15.28
N ASP A 86 9.94 -8.88 14.28
CA ASP A 86 11.40 -8.89 14.09
C ASP A 86 11.89 -7.78 13.13
N VAL A 87 10.98 -7.12 12.41
CA VAL A 87 11.35 -6.06 11.44
C VAL A 87 11.76 -4.77 12.16
N GLU A 88 13.05 -4.44 12.06
CA GLU A 88 13.61 -3.17 12.54
C GLU A 88 13.78 -2.13 11.41
N ASP A 89 13.60 -2.55 10.15
CA ASP A 89 13.79 -1.71 8.98
C ASP A 89 12.77 -0.57 8.90
N ILE A 90 13.27 0.65 8.77
CA ILE A 90 12.48 1.86 8.58
C ILE A 90 11.56 1.68 7.37
N GLY A 91 10.24 1.87 7.54
CA GLY A 91 9.24 1.80 6.48
C GLY A 91 8.78 0.39 6.07
N THR A 92 9.51 -0.67 6.42
CA THR A 92 9.13 -2.05 6.06
C THR A 92 7.85 -2.50 6.76
N GLY A 93 7.66 -2.17 8.04
CA GLY A 93 6.43 -2.47 8.78
C GLY A 93 5.17 -1.86 8.14
N GLN A 94 5.28 -0.66 7.56
CA GLN A 94 4.15 -0.05 6.84
C GLN A 94 3.80 -0.84 5.57
N LEU A 95 4.81 -1.33 4.86
CA LEU A 95 4.58 -2.13 3.67
C LEU A 95 4.01 -3.51 4.00
N LEU A 96 4.52 -4.17 5.05
CA LEU A 96 3.97 -5.42 5.57
C LEU A 96 2.49 -5.27 5.94
N MET A 97 2.16 -4.21 6.68
CA MET A 97 0.78 -3.88 7.05
C MET A 97 -0.11 -3.65 5.81
N GLY A 98 0.39 -2.91 4.82
CA GLY A 98 -0.35 -2.66 3.58
C GLY A 98 -0.62 -3.93 2.77
N VAL A 99 0.36 -4.83 2.67
CA VAL A 99 0.22 -6.12 1.98
C VAL A 99 -0.70 -7.05 2.75
N SER A 100 -0.55 -7.14 4.07
CA SER A 100 -1.41 -7.94 4.95
C SER A 100 -2.87 -7.48 4.86
N ALA A 101 -3.11 -6.17 4.98
CA ALA A 101 -4.44 -5.59 4.82
C ALA A 101 -5.04 -5.80 3.42
N CYS A 102 -4.23 -6.01 2.38
CA CYS A 102 -4.75 -6.37 1.06
C CYS A 102 -5.33 -7.80 1.04
N GLY A 103 -4.79 -8.70 1.86
CA GLY A 103 -5.12 -10.12 1.88
C GLY A 103 -5.92 -10.60 3.11
N ASP A 104 -6.41 -9.69 3.94
CA ASP A 104 -7.18 -9.98 5.17
C ASP A 104 -8.71 -9.80 4.98
N PHE A 105 -9.18 -9.60 3.75
CA PHE A 105 -10.60 -9.28 3.49
C PHE A 105 -11.20 -10.12 2.37
N ASP A 106 -12.32 -10.77 2.67
CA ASP A 106 -13.20 -11.36 1.65
C ASP A 106 -13.76 -10.30 0.68
N VAL A 107 -13.94 -9.06 1.16
CA VAL A 107 -14.40 -7.92 0.36
C VAL A 107 -13.63 -6.67 0.75
N LEU A 108 -12.82 -6.14 -0.16
CA LEU A 108 -12.06 -4.93 0.08
C LEU A 108 -12.97 -3.70 0.08
N THR A 109 -13.00 -3.00 1.21
CA THR A 109 -13.78 -1.77 1.39
C THR A 109 -13.02 -0.53 0.91
N ALA A 110 -13.73 0.58 0.66
CA ALA A 110 -13.10 1.87 0.36
C ALA A 110 -12.14 2.32 1.47
N LYS A 111 -12.53 2.12 2.73
CA LYS A 111 -11.69 2.41 3.90
C LYS A 111 -10.41 1.58 3.91
N SER A 112 -10.51 0.28 3.64
CA SER A 112 -9.34 -0.61 3.58
C SER A 112 -8.42 -0.22 2.42
N ALA A 113 -8.98 0.05 1.24
CA ALA A 113 -8.19 0.52 0.10
C ALA A 113 -7.47 1.84 0.41
N PHE A 114 -8.15 2.81 1.02
CA PHE A 114 -7.53 4.08 1.43
C PHE A 114 -6.40 3.86 2.44
N ALA A 115 -6.58 2.95 3.41
CA ALA A 115 -5.54 2.59 4.37
C ALA A 115 -4.31 1.95 3.70
N ILE A 116 -4.51 1.05 2.73
CA ILE A 116 -3.40 0.43 1.99
C ILE A 116 -2.62 1.47 1.17
N LEU A 117 -3.33 2.40 0.51
CA LEU A 117 -2.68 3.52 -0.19
C LEU A 117 -1.90 4.41 0.79
N TYR A 118 -2.44 4.66 1.99
CA TYR A 118 -1.73 5.41 3.03
C TYR A 118 -0.48 4.68 3.53
N SER A 119 -0.54 3.35 3.69
CA SER A 119 0.63 2.54 4.04
C SER A 119 1.75 2.65 3.00
N CYS A 120 1.42 2.63 1.71
CA CYS A 120 2.39 2.85 0.62
C CYS A 120 3.07 4.22 0.75
N TYR A 121 2.29 5.26 1.03
CA TYR A 121 2.81 6.61 1.20
C TYR A 121 3.71 6.74 2.44
N THR A 122 3.27 6.17 3.56
CA THR A 122 4.01 6.21 4.84
C THR A 122 5.33 5.44 4.72
N ALA A 123 5.36 4.31 4.02
CA ALA A 123 6.61 3.60 3.74
C ALA A 123 7.65 4.52 3.06
N PHE A 124 7.24 5.31 2.06
CA PHE A 124 8.11 6.30 1.43
C PHE A 124 8.47 7.46 2.35
N GLN A 125 7.53 7.99 3.14
CA GLN A 125 7.87 9.04 4.10
C GLN A 125 8.96 8.56 5.05
N ASN A 126 8.87 7.33 5.55
CA ASN A 126 9.85 6.75 6.45
C ASN A 126 11.22 6.60 5.76
N TRP A 127 11.26 6.04 4.54
CA TRP A 127 12.53 5.91 3.79
C TRP A 127 13.18 7.24 3.43
N GLU A 128 12.38 8.29 3.22
CA GLU A 128 12.84 9.65 2.93
C GLU A 128 13.17 10.45 4.22
N GLY A 129 12.92 9.88 5.41
CA GLY A 129 13.16 10.53 6.70
C GLY A 129 12.20 11.69 7.00
N LEU A 130 10.93 11.56 6.59
CA LEU A 130 9.90 12.61 6.62
C LEU A 130 8.76 12.35 7.62
N GLU A 131 8.91 11.41 8.56
CA GLU A 131 7.86 11.04 9.53
C GLU A 131 7.28 12.23 10.31
N GLU A 132 8.12 13.21 10.64
CA GLU A 132 7.74 14.44 11.35
C GLU A 132 7.85 15.70 10.47
N ALA A 133 7.88 15.51 9.14
CA ALA A 133 7.99 16.61 8.20
C ALA A 133 6.71 17.48 8.21
N SER A 134 6.88 18.78 7.94
CA SER A 134 5.75 19.64 7.64
C SER A 134 5.22 19.37 6.24
N ILE A 135 3.98 19.78 5.97
CA ILE A 135 3.35 19.67 4.65
C ILE A 135 4.21 20.35 3.57
N GLU A 136 4.86 21.48 3.89
CA GLU A 136 5.77 22.15 2.95
C GLU A 136 7.02 21.33 2.63
N GLN A 137 7.55 20.58 3.62
CA GLN A 137 8.69 19.69 3.41
C GLN A 137 8.29 18.47 2.59
N GLU A 138 7.13 17.88 2.86
CA GLU A 138 6.56 16.81 2.04
C GLU A 138 6.30 17.29 0.60
N ALA A 139 5.79 18.51 0.42
CA ALA A 139 5.51 19.10 -0.89
C ALA A 139 6.78 19.45 -1.67
N ALA A 140 7.92 19.59 -0.99
CA ALA A 140 9.23 19.75 -1.61
C ALA A 140 9.89 18.41 -1.97
N ASN A 141 9.38 17.28 -1.49
CA ASN A 141 9.92 15.95 -1.77
C ASN A 141 9.28 15.35 -3.04
N ALA A 142 10.11 15.08 -4.06
CA ALA A 142 9.64 14.55 -5.34
C ALA A 142 8.97 13.16 -5.19
N ARG A 143 9.46 12.31 -4.29
CA ARG A 143 8.89 10.98 -4.07
C ARG A 143 7.48 11.06 -3.46
N CYS A 144 7.26 11.95 -2.50
CA CYS A 144 5.94 12.20 -1.94
C CYS A 144 4.93 12.62 -3.04
N LEU A 145 5.34 13.55 -3.91
CA LEU A 145 4.50 14.02 -5.01
C LEU A 145 4.21 12.91 -6.03
N GLU A 146 5.20 12.07 -6.36
CA GLU A 146 5.04 10.94 -7.27
C GLU A 146 4.03 9.91 -6.76
N VAL A 147 4.10 9.55 -5.46
CA VAL A 147 3.17 8.59 -4.85
C VAL A 147 1.75 9.16 -4.82
N ILE A 148 1.59 10.44 -4.47
CA ILE A 148 0.29 11.13 -4.50
C ILE A 148 -0.27 11.14 -5.92
N ALA A 149 0.54 11.51 -6.92
CA ALA A 149 0.13 11.55 -8.32
C ALA A 149 -0.30 10.16 -8.81
N LEU A 150 0.45 9.12 -8.48
CA LEU A 150 0.11 7.74 -8.79
C LEU A 150 -1.24 7.35 -8.19
N HIS A 151 -1.46 7.58 -6.89
CA HIS A 151 -2.71 7.16 -6.23
C HIS A 151 -3.92 7.87 -6.82
N LYS A 152 -3.81 9.18 -7.07
CA LYS A 152 -4.85 9.95 -7.77
C LYS A 152 -5.12 9.37 -9.16
N GLN A 153 -4.07 9.10 -9.94
CA GLN A 153 -4.20 8.52 -11.26
C GLN A 153 -4.89 7.15 -11.23
N LEU A 154 -4.54 6.27 -10.30
CA LEU A 154 -5.16 4.94 -10.18
C LEU A 154 -6.66 5.05 -9.87
N ILE A 155 -7.05 5.97 -8.99
CA ILE A 155 -8.46 6.19 -8.63
C ILE A 155 -9.22 6.81 -9.80
N ASP A 156 -8.67 7.85 -10.43
CA ASP A 156 -9.28 8.53 -11.58
C ASP A 156 -9.47 7.58 -12.77
N GLN A 157 -8.52 6.67 -13.01
CA GLN A 157 -8.63 5.66 -14.08
C GLN A 157 -9.71 4.63 -13.82
N ALA A 158 -9.96 4.25 -12.56
CA ALA A 158 -11.00 3.30 -12.21
C ALA A 158 -12.39 3.94 -12.16
N ALA A 159 -12.48 5.23 -11.83
CA ALA A 159 -13.75 5.97 -11.78
C ALA A 159 -14.23 6.48 -13.15
N GLY A 160 -13.42 6.30 -14.21
CA GLY A 160 -13.63 6.81 -15.57
C GLY A 160 -14.60 6.00 -16.43
#